data_AF-A0A935SHT5-F1
#
_entry.id   AF-A0A935SHT5-F1
#
_cell.length_a   1.000
_cell.length_b   1.000
_cell.length_c   1.000
_cell.angle_alpha   90.00
_cell.angle_beta   90.00
_cell.angle_gamma   90.00
#
_symmetry.space_group_name_H-M   'P 1'
#
loop_
_entity.id
_entity.type
_entity.pdbx_description
1 polymer ?
#
loop_
_entity_poly.entity_id
_entity_poly.type
_entity_poly.pdbx_seq_one_letter_code
_entity_poly.pdbx_strand_id
1 'polypeptide(L)'
;MIVHTDIQNLPNFKNAVITVGVFDGVHTGHRQIIALMKSEAEKIGGETVLITFDPHPALILQSKADLQLLNTLDEKTALLKEQGINHLIVIPFTQHFSKQTAEEYVDDFLVNNFHPHSIIIGHDHRFGKNRSGDFALLQQKAKEHNFIVKETEAYLLENINVSSTHIRKALLGSDIEMANKFLGYDYFFTGTVVLGNKLGRTIGYPTANIVLNEKAKLVPGNAVYAVHVTHDNKLYKGMMNIGIRPTIAGINRVVEVNIFDFDAEIYGDNLRVSVKNKLRSEVKFDTLNELKHQLGKDREAALKALK
;
A
#
# COMPACT_ATOMS: atom_id res chain seq x y z
N MET A 1 -1.70 18.71 -1.69
CA MET A 1 -2.80 17.77 -1.45
C MET A 1 -3.48 18.09 -0.14
N ILE A 2 -4.78 18.38 -0.17
CA ILE A 2 -5.67 18.52 0.99
C ILE A 2 -6.44 17.20 1.14
N VAL A 3 -6.53 16.68 2.36
CA VAL A 3 -7.28 15.45 2.66
C VAL A 3 -8.63 15.81 3.27
N HIS A 4 -9.69 15.23 2.73
CA HIS A 4 -11.07 15.43 3.17
C HIS A 4 -11.66 14.11 3.65
N THR A 5 -12.18 14.10 4.88
CA THR A 5 -12.85 12.93 5.49
C THR A 5 -14.32 13.20 5.80
N ASP A 6 -14.75 14.46 5.79
CA ASP A 6 -16.14 14.87 5.98
C ASP A 6 -16.77 15.19 4.63
N ILE A 7 -17.55 14.24 4.11
CA ILE A 7 -18.22 14.36 2.81
C ILE A 7 -19.37 15.38 2.83
N GLN A 8 -19.90 15.73 4.01
CA GLN A 8 -21.00 16.69 4.12
C GLN A 8 -20.53 18.13 3.98
N ASN A 9 -19.22 18.36 4.17
CA ASN A 9 -18.60 19.68 4.17
C ASN A 9 -17.43 19.76 3.19
N LEU A 10 -17.65 19.29 1.96
CA LEU A 10 -16.66 19.42 0.89
C LEU A 10 -16.66 20.84 0.31
N PRO A 11 -15.48 21.37 -0.07
CA PRO A 11 -15.42 22.63 -0.80
C PRO A 11 -15.94 22.44 -2.23
N ASN A 12 -16.29 23.55 -2.89
CA ASN A 12 -16.50 23.53 -4.32
C ASN A 12 -15.16 23.32 -5.04
N PHE A 13 -15.09 22.28 -5.87
CA PHE A 13 -13.92 21.97 -6.68
C PHE A 13 -14.04 22.65 -8.05
N LYS A 14 -12.99 23.33 -8.49
CA LYS A 14 -12.97 24.00 -9.79
C LYS A 14 -12.77 22.97 -10.90
N ASN A 15 -13.73 22.85 -11.82
CA ASN A 15 -13.67 21.93 -12.97
C ASN A 15 -13.14 20.54 -12.57
N ALA A 16 -13.79 19.91 -11.59
CA ALA A 16 -13.26 18.73 -10.93
C ALA A 16 -12.98 17.59 -11.93
N VAL A 17 -11.73 17.12 -11.93
CA VAL A 17 -11.32 15.90 -12.62
C VAL A 17 -11.20 14.80 -11.58
N ILE A 18 -12.18 13.91 -11.58
CA ILE A 18 -12.36 12.90 -10.56
C ILE A 18 -11.80 11.56 -11.02
N THR A 19 -11.14 10.84 -10.11
CA THR A 19 -10.97 9.40 -10.25
C THR A 19 -11.36 8.72 -8.95
N VAL A 20 -11.88 7.49 -9.04
CA VAL A 20 -12.37 6.74 -7.89
C VAL A 20 -11.77 5.36 -7.86
N GLY A 21 -11.24 4.96 -6.70
CA GLY A 21 -10.66 3.64 -6.54
C GLY A 21 -10.10 3.38 -5.17
N VAL A 22 -9.77 2.12 -4.91
CA VAL A 22 -9.12 1.75 -3.65
C VAL A 22 -7.68 2.25 -3.60
N PHE A 23 -6.99 2.32 -4.74
CA PHE A 23 -5.59 2.77 -4.84
C PHE A 23 -4.63 2.02 -3.89
N ASP A 24 -4.93 0.77 -3.52
CA ASP A 24 -4.09 -0.02 -2.62
C ASP A 24 -2.75 -0.37 -3.28
N GLY A 25 -1.65 0.08 -2.68
CA GLY A 25 -0.31 -0.02 -3.23
C GLY A 25 0.15 1.22 -3.99
N VAL A 26 -0.75 2.10 -4.47
CA VAL A 26 -0.42 3.25 -5.34
C VAL A 26 0.62 2.87 -6.43
N HIS A 27 0.42 1.69 -7.02
CA HIS A 27 1.34 1.05 -7.94
C HIS A 27 1.43 1.80 -9.28
N THR A 28 2.34 1.38 -10.17
CA THR A 28 2.58 2.08 -11.45
C THR A 28 1.32 2.24 -12.30
N GLY A 29 0.42 1.24 -12.32
CA GLY A 29 -0.90 1.37 -12.96
C GLY A 29 -1.75 2.51 -12.40
N HIS A 30 -1.81 2.67 -11.08
CA HIS A 30 -2.48 3.82 -10.46
C HIS A 30 -1.83 5.15 -10.81
N ARG A 31 -0.49 5.20 -10.89
CA ARG A 31 0.25 6.41 -11.25
C ARG A 31 -0.08 6.89 -12.67
N GLN A 32 -0.43 5.99 -13.58
CA GLN A 32 -0.90 6.38 -14.92
C GLN A 32 -2.27 7.06 -14.89
N ILE A 33 -3.21 6.51 -14.12
CA ILE A 33 -4.53 7.15 -13.91
C ILE A 33 -4.34 8.55 -13.33
N ILE A 34 -3.46 8.69 -12.34
CA ILE A 34 -3.14 9.98 -11.71
C ILE A 34 -2.47 10.93 -12.71
N ALA A 35 -1.56 10.45 -13.56
CA ALA A 35 -0.91 11.27 -14.58
C ALA A 35 -1.92 11.80 -15.62
N LEU A 36 -2.86 10.95 -16.08
CA LEU A 36 -3.94 11.38 -16.96
C LEU A 36 -4.84 12.41 -16.26
N MET A 37 -5.22 12.15 -15.00
CA MET A 37 -6.02 13.08 -14.20
C MET A 37 -5.39 14.47 -14.10
N LYS A 38 -4.08 14.54 -13.85
CA LYS A 38 -3.33 15.80 -13.80
C LYS A 38 -3.30 16.49 -15.17
N SER A 39 -3.00 15.74 -16.23
CA SER A 39 -3.00 16.30 -17.59
C SER A 39 -4.36 16.86 -18.00
N GLU A 40 -5.46 16.23 -17.57
CA GLU A 40 -6.81 16.69 -17.90
C GLU A 40 -7.20 17.91 -17.08
N ALA A 41 -6.86 17.94 -15.79
CA ALA A 41 -7.08 19.10 -14.95
C ALA A 41 -6.33 20.33 -15.47
N GLU A 42 -5.07 20.18 -15.90
CA GLU A 42 -4.27 21.27 -16.47
C GLU A 42 -4.91 21.87 -17.73
N LYS A 43 -5.42 21.05 -18.66
CA LYS A 43 -6.05 21.50 -19.93
C LYS A 43 -7.28 22.39 -19.70
N ILE A 44 -8.02 22.15 -18.63
CA ILE A 44 -9.26 22.86 -18.32
C ILE A 44 -9.12 23.84 -17.15
N GLY A 45 -7.89 24.04 -16.66
CA GLY A 45 -7.60 24.86 -15.48
C GLY A 45 -8.37 24.43 -14.24
N GLY A 46 -8.57 23.12 -14.05
CA GLY A 46 -9.32 22.49 -12.98
C GLY A 46 -8.46 21.85 -11.90
N GLU A 47 -9.13 21.12 -11.00
CA GLU A 47 -8.53 20.49 -9.84
C GLU A 47 -8.68 18.96 -9.89
N THR A 48 -7.63 18.27 -9.44
CA THR A 48 -7.63 16.81 -9.33
C THR A 48 -8.24 16.36 -8.01
N VAL A 49 -9.27 15.51 -8.10
CA VAL A 49 -10.01 14.98 -6.95
C VAL A 49 -9.96 13.46 -6.97
N LEU A 50 -9.10 12.87 -6.13
CA LEU A 50 -9.03 11.41 -6.00
C LEU A 50 -9.92 10.95 -4.86
N ILE A 51 -10.86 10.07 -5.15
CA ILE A 51 -11.76 9.47 -4.17
C ILE A 51 -11.26 8.06 -3.85
N THR A 52 -11.06 7.78 -2.56
CA THR A 52 -10.70 6.46 -2.05
C THR A 52 -11.58 6.06 -0.87
N PHE A 53 -11.38 4.83 -0.40
CA PHE A 53 -12.23 4.18 0.58
C PHE A 53 -11.41 3.71 1.78
N ASP A 54 -11.92 4.00 2.96
CA ASP A 54 -11.42 3.45 4.22
C ASP A 54 -12.59 3.08 5.15
N PRO A 55 -12.63 1.87 5.74
CA PRO A 55 -11.73 0.76 5.49
C PRO A 55 -11.84 0.25 4.05
N HIS A 56 -10.86 -0.56 3.62
CA HIS A 56 -10.87 -1.14 2.27
C HIS A 56 -12.19 -1.90 2.01
N PRO A 57 -12.89 -1.71 0.86
CA PRO A 57 -14.22 -2.28 0.61
C PRO A 57 -14.33 -3.78 0.84
N ALA A 58 -13.31 -4.55 0.43
CA ALA A 58 -13.26 -6.00 0.65
C ALA A 58 -13.25 -6.41 2.15
N LEU A 59 -12.77 -5.59 3.08
CA LEU A 59 -12.87 -5.87 4.53
C LEU A 59 -14.32 -5.80 5.05
N ILE A 60 -15.19 -5.07 4.36
CA ILE A 60 -16.60 -4.89 4.71
C ILE A 60 -17.49 -5.89 3.96
N LEU A 61 -17.17 -6.12 2.69
CA LEU A 61 -17.96 -6.97 1.78
C LEU A 61 -17.65 -8.45 1.90
N GLN A 62 -16.41 -8.81 2.21
CA GLN A 62 -16.00 -10.19 2.36
C GLN A 62 -15.97 -10.54 3.84
N SER A 63 -16.66 -11.61 4.23
CA SER A 63 -16.59 -12.19 5.57
C SER A 63 -15.25 -12.87 5.87
N LYS A 64 -14.24 -12.73 5.00
CA LYS A 64 -12.94 -13.40 5.12
C LYS A 64 -11.90 -12.45 5.70
N ALA A 65 -11.34 -12.88 6.82
CA ALA A 65 -10.29 -12.23 7.60
C ALA A 65 -8.90 -12.16 6.92
N ASP A 66 -8.80 -12.42 5.61
CA ASP A 66 -7.51 -12.71 4.95
C ASP A 66 -7.03 -11.60 3.99
N LEU A 67 -7.75 -10.49 3.84
CA LEU A 67 -7.27 -9.41 2.99
C LEU A 67 -6.04 -8.75 3.63
N GLN A 68 -4.92 -8.80 2.92
CA GLN A 68 -3.69 -8.12 3.29
C GLN A 68 -3.50 -6.83 2.48
N LEU A 69 -3.59 -5.69 3.14
CA LEU A 69 -3.43 -4.36 2.54
C LEU A 69 -1.99 -4.11 2.12
N LEU A 70 -1.79 -3.60 0.91
CA LEU A 70 -0.46 -3.17 0.47
C LEU A 70 -0.04 -1.85 1.14
N ASN A 71 -0.98 -0.98 1.50
CA ASN A 71 -0.72 0.22 2.29
C ASN A 71 -1.77 0.41 3.38
N THR A 72 -1.36 0.99 4.51
CA THR A 72 -2.32 1.65 5.41
C THR A 72 -2.88 2.93 4.75
N LEU A 73 -3.92 3.53 5.33
CA LEU A 73 -4.43 4.81 4.85
C LEU A 73 -3.36 5.91 4.89
N ASP A 74 -2.57 5.99 5.96
CA ASP A 74 -1.49 6.98 6.11
C ASP A 74 -0.41 6.79 5.05
N GLU A 75 0.02 5.55 4.80
CA GLU A 75 1.02 5.23 3.79
C GLU A 75 0.51 5.55 2.37
N LYS A 76 -0.76 5.21 2.08
CA LYS A 76 -1.41 5.55 0.81
C LYS A 76 -1.49 7.06 0.63
N THR A 77 -1.87 7.79 1.67
CA THR A 77 -1.96 9.25 1.67
C THR A 77 -0.59 9.88 1.39
N ALA A 78 0.48 9.38 2.02
CA ALA A 78 1.85 9.84 1.75
C ALA A 78 2.25 9.61 0.29
N LEU A 79 2.01 8.40 -0.24
CA LEU A 79 2.33 8.06 -1.63
C LEU A 79 1.54 8.89 -2.65
N LEU A 80 0.25 9.16 -2.39
CA LEU A 80 -0.58 10.01 -3.23
C LEU A 80 -0.16 11.48 -3.19
N LYS A 81 0.29 11.96 -2.02
CA LYS A 81 0.83 13.31 -1.86
C LYS A 81 2.05 13.52 -2.76
N GLU A 82 2.93 12.53 -2.86
CA GLU A 82 4.10 12.56 -3.75
C GLU A 82 3.72 12.64 -5.24
N GLN A 83 2.54 12.16 -5.63
CA GLN A 83 2.06 12.28 -7.02
C GLN A 83 1.55 13.68 -7.37
N GLY A 84 1.38 14.56 -6.38
CA GLY A 84 1.01 15.96 -6.59
C GLY A 84 -0.45 16.16 -6.99
N ILE A 85 -1.37 15.41 -6.37
CA ILE A 85 -2.82 15.64 -6.52
C ILE A 85 -3.31 16.80 -5.61
N ASN A 86 -4.39 17.47 -6.00
CA ASN A 86 -4.94 18.62 -5.26
C ASN A 86 -5.72 18.14 -4.04
N HIS A 87 -6.64 17.18 -4.22
CA HIS A 87 -7.55 16.70 -3.18
C HIS A 87 -7.58 15.17 -3.11
N LEU A 88 -7.55 14.66 -1.88
CA LEU A 88 -7.85 13.26 -1.55
C LEU A 88 -9.13 13.22 -0.72
N ILE A 89 -10.13 12.50 -1.19
CA ILE A 89 -11.39 12.27 -0.47
C ILE A 89 -11.36 10.85 0.08
N VAL A 90 -11.46 10.70 1.39
CA VAL A 90 -11.52 9.39 2.05
C VAL A 90 -12.95 9.12 2.47
N ILE A 91 -13.59 8.20 1.78
CA ILE A 91 -14.99 7.84 2.01
C ILE A 91 -15.05 6.67 3.01
N PRO A 92 -15.81 6.82 4.10
CA PRO A 92 -16.14 5.71 4.98
C PRO A 92 -16.88 4.61 4.22
N PHE A 93 -16.22 3.50 3.93
CA PHE A 93 -16.88 2.40 3.22
C PHE A 93 -17.72 1.59 4.22
N THR A 94 -19.04 1.68 4.10
CA THR A 94 -19.98 1.01 5.01
C THR A 94 -20.83 -0.01 4.26
N GLN A 95 -21.49 -0.91 5.00
CA GLN A 95 -22.50 -1.78 4.38
C GLN A 95 -23.62 -0.98 3.70
N HIS A 96 -24.00 0.17 4.26
CA HIS A 96 -24.99 1.04 3.65
C HIS A 96 -24.48 1.59 2.30
N PHE A 97 -23.26 2.14 2.25
CA PHE A 97 -22.63 2.62 1.02
C PHE A 97 -22.56 1.51 -0.05
N SER A 98 -22.21 0.29 0.35
CA SER A 98 -22.11 -0.85 -0.57
C SER A 98 -23.43 -1.31 -1.23
N LYS A 99 -24.57 -0.87 -0.69
CA LYS A 99 -25.91 -1.25 -1.16
C LYS A 99 -26.48 -0.30 -2.20
N GLN A 100 -25.83 0.85 -2.44
CA GLN A 100 -26.25 1.80 -3.47
C GLN A 100 -26.30 1.14 -4.84
N THR A 101 -27.34 1.41 -5.61
CA THR A 101 -27.39 1.03 -7.02
C THR A 101 -26.28 1.74 -7.81
N ALA A 102 -26.02 1.30 -9.03
CA ALA A 102 -25.00 1.94 -9.84
C ALA A 102 -25.41 3.36 -10.25
N GLU A 103 -26.71 3.58 -10.43
CA GLU A 103 -27.34 4.86 -10.72
C GLU A 103 -27.27 5.80 -9.50
N GLU A 104 -27.69 5.35 -8.31
CA GLU A 104 -27.54 6.12 -7.06
C GLU A 104 -26.07 6.49 -6.80
N TYR A 105 -25.14 5.58 -7.08
CA TYR A 105 -23.71 5.85 -6.94
C TYR A 105 -23.23 6.98 -7.87
N VAL A 106 -23.76 7.06 -9.10
CA VAL A 106 -23.37 8.14 -10.02
C VAL A 106 -24.11 9.43 -9.68
N ASP A 107 -25.43 9.38 -9.58
CA ASP A 107 -26.27 10.57 -9.45
C ASP A 107 -26.12 11.18 -8.05
N ASP A 108 -26.35 10.39 -7.01
CA ASP A 108 -26.39 10.88 -5.63
C ASP A 108 -25.01 10.99 -5.00
N PHE A 109 -24.10 10.09 -5.34
CA PHE A 109 -22.76 10.11 -4.77
C PHE A 109 -21.76 10.92 -5.60
N LEU A 110 -21.55 10.61 -6.89
CA LEU A 110 -20.53 11.31 -7.69
C LEU A 110 -20.97 12.71 -8.15
N VAL A 111 -22.15 12.83 -8.75
CA VAL A 111 -22.59 14.10 -9.34
C VAL A 111 -22.97 15.10 -8.25
N ASN A 112 -23.86 14.73 -7.34
CA ASN A 112 -24.38 15.67 -6.34
C ASN A 112 -23.32 16.16 -5.34
N ASN A 113 -22.31 15.35 -4.98
CA ASN A 113 -21.30 15.78 -4.01
C ASN A 113 -20.10 16.48 -4.65
N PHE A 114 -19.74 16.13 -5.89
CA PHE A 114 -18.46 16.58 -6.46
C PHE A 114 -18.59 17.41 -7.74
N HIS A 115 -19.75 17.45 -8.38
CA HIS A 115 -20.01 18.25 -9.59
C HIS A 115 -18.90 18.09 -10.65
N PRO A 116 -18.63 16.85 -11.12
CA PRO A 116 -17.49 16.56 -11.98
C PRO A 116 -17.56 17.33 -13.30
N HIS A 117 -16.44 17.88 -13.72
CA HIS A 117 -16.23 18.19 -15.14
C HIS A 117 -15.88 16.90 -15.90
N SER A 118 -14.96 16.10 -15.33
CA SER A 118 -14.48 14.86 -15.94
C SER A 118 -14.40 13.75 -14.90
N ILE A 119 -14.72 12.52 -15.30
CA ILE A 119 -14.51 11.30 -14.52
C ILE A 119 -13.55 10.39 -15.30
N ILE A 120 -12.46 9.98 -14.64
CA ILE A 120 -11.46 9.07 -15.18
C ILE A 120 -11.51 7.76 -14.42
N ILE A 121 -11.73 6.67 -15.13
CA ILE A 121 -11.75 5.31 -14.58
C ILE A 121 -10.73 4.41 -15.27
N GLY A 122 -10.34 3.32 -14.60
CA GLY A 122 -9.56 2.25 -15.23
C GLY A 122 -10.44 1.30 -16.04
N HIS A 123 -9.85 0.61 -17.03
CA HIS A 123 -10.52 -0.36 -17.91
C HIS A 123 -11.35 -1.48 -17.22
N ASP A 124 -11.03 -1.82 -15.97
CA ASP A 124 -11.69 -2.87 -15.19
C ASP A 124 -12.52 -2.32 -14.02
N HIS A 125 -12.75 -1.00 -14.02
CA HIS A 125 -13.48 -0.32 -12.96
C HIS A 125 -14.96 -0.75 -12.95
N ARG A 126 -15.43 -1.14 -11.77
CA ARG A 126 -16.83 -1.48 -11.51
C ARG A 126 -17.28 -0.84 -10.21
N PHE A 127 -18.52 -0.38 -10.18
CA PHE A 127 -19.12 0.32 -9.04
C PHE A 127 -20.59 -0.08 -8.86
N GLY A 128 -21.22 0.46 -7.81
CA GLY A 128 -22.57 0.08 -7.41
C GLY A 128 -22.66 -1.32 -6.82
N LYS A 129 -23.84 -1.61 -6.26
CA LYS A 129 -24.19 -2.89 -5.66
C LYS A 129 -23.94 -4.02 -6.66
N ASN A 130 -23.32 -5.09 -6.18
CA ASN A 130 -22.94 -6.25 -6.99
C ASN A 130 -22.08 -5.93 -8.23
N ARG A 131 -21.37 -4.79 -8.24
CA ARG A 131 -20.51 -4.37 -9.36
C ARG A 131 -21.29 -4.21 -10.68
N SER A 132 -22.55 -3.80 -10.60
CA SER A 132 -23.44 -3.67 -11.77
C SER A 132 -23.12 -2.46 -12.66
N GLY A 133 -22.45 -1.45 -12.11
CA GLY A 133 -22.04 -0.24 -12.84
C GLY A 133 -20.70 -0.40 -13.54
N ASP A 134 -20.58 0.22 -14.70
CA ASP A 134 -19.37 0.22 -15.54
C ASP A 134 -19.23 1.48 -16.41
N PHE A 135 -18.25 1.45 -17.32
CA PHE A 135 -17.98 2.56 -18.24
C PHE A 135 -19.19 2.93 -19.10
N ALA A 136 -19.97 1.96 -19.58
CA ALA A 136 -21.12 2.22 -20.44
C ALA A 136 -22.21 3.00 -19.69
N LEU A 137 -22.47 2.63 -18.43
CA LEU A 137 -23.37 3.39 -17.57
C LEU A 137 -22.85 4.81 -17.32
N LEU A 138 -21.56 4.97 -17.04
CA LEU A 138 -20.96 6.31 -16.87
C LEU A 138 -21.10 7.15 -18.15
N GLN A 139 -20.91 6.58 -19.34
CA GLN A 139 -21.11 7.29 -20.60
C GLN A 139 -22.56 7.71 -20.84
N GLN A 140 -23.54 6.92 -20.38
CA GLN A 140 -24.94 7.32 -20.40
C GLN A 140 -25.17 8.51 -19.47
N LYS A 141 -24.77 8.38 -18.20
CA LYS A 141 -24.92 9.42 -17.18
C LYS A 141 -24.17 10.71 -17.49
N ALA A 142 -23.06 10.61 -18.20
CA ALA A 142 -22.29 11.74 -18.72
C ALA A 142 -23.12 12.68 -19.58
N LYS A 143 -24.01 12.12 -20.42
CA LYS A 143 -24.92 12.91 -21.28
C LYS A 143 -26.04 13.56 -20.48
N GLU A 144 -26.53 12.87 -19.44
CA GLU A 144 -27.61 13.35 -18.56
C GLU A 144 -27.12 14.51 -17.67
N HIS A 145 -25.89 14.42 -17.16
CA HIS A 145 -25.32 15.36 -16.18
C HIS A 145 -24.22 16.27 -16.73
N ASN A 146 -23.94 16.23 -18.03
CA ASN A 146 -22.98 17.08 -18.73
C ASN A 146 -21.53 17.02 -18.17
N PHE A 147 -21.03 15.81 -17.91
CA PHE A 147 -19.61 15.56 -17.60
C PHE A 147 -18.94 14.73 -18.69
N ILE A 148 -17.61 14.69 -18.69
CA ILE A 148 -16.80 13.88 -19.62
C ILE A 148 -16.36 12.60 -18.93
N VAL A 149 -16.36 11.47 -19.63
CA VAL A 149 -15.81 10.21 -19.10
C VAL A 149 -14.64 9.78 -19.95
N LYS A 150 -13.55 9.39 -19.28
CA LYS A 150 -12.37 8.81 -19.91
C LYS A 150 -12.03 7.49 -19.24
N GLU A 151 -11.66 6.52 -20.05
CA GLU A 151 -11.16 5.23 -19.60
C GLU A 151 -9.67 5.14 -19.91
N THR A 152 -8.87 4.71 -18.94
CA THR A 152 -7.46 4.38 -19.20
C THR A 152 -7.34 2.95 -19.68
N GLU A 153 -6.45 2.72 -20.64
CA GLU A 153 -6.08 1.36 -21.04
C GLU A 153 -5.48 0.55 -19.87
N ALA A 154 -5.47 -0.77 -20.02
CA ALA A 154 -4.81 -1.65 -19.07
C ALA A 154 -3.30 -1.38 -19.05
N TYR A 155 -2.73 -1.11 -17.87
CA TYR A 155 -1.29 -0.94 -17.75
C TYR A 155 -0.58 -2.29 -17.72
N LEU A 156 0.16 -2.57 -18.79
CA LEU A 156 1.03 -3.73 -18.89
C LEU A 156 2.48 -3.32 -18.60
N LEU A 157 3.09 -3.98 -17.61
CA LEU A 157 4.54 -3.92 -17.41
C LEU A 157 5.11 -5.30 -17.75
N GLU A 158 5.98 -5.36 -18.75
CA GLU A 158 6.53 -6.63 -19.27
C GLU A 158 5.45 -7.65 -19.67
N ASN A 159 4.36 -7.16 -20.29
CA ASN A 159 3.17 -7.93 -20.67
C ASN A 159 2.37 -8.51 -19.49
N ILE A 160 2.67 -8.13 -18.25
CA ILE A 160 1.90 -8.50 -17.07
C ILE A 160 1.04 -7.31 -16.65
N ASN A 161 -0.26 -7.55 -16.46
CA ASN A 161 -1.16 -6.53 -15.92
C ASN A 161 -0.78 -6.22 -14.47
N VAL A 162 -0.40 -4.97 -14.20
CA VAL A 162 -0.01 -4.53 -12.85
C VAL A 162 -1.27 -4.36 -12.00
N SER A 163 -1.42 -5.19 -10.97
CA SER A 163 -2.55 -5.12 -10.04
C SER A 163 -2.10 -5.36 -8.60
N SER A 164 -2.89 -4.85 -7.64
CA SER A 164 -2.67 -5.14 -6.21
C SER A 164 -2.63 -6.65 -5.93
N THR A 165 -3.40 -7.46 -6.66
CA THR A 165 -3.39 -8.93 -6.51
C THR A 165 -2.04 -9.55 -6.88
N HIS A 166 -1.45 -9.14 -8.02
CA HIS A 166 -0.14 -9.63 -8.42
C HIS A 166 0.96 -9.18 -7.47
N ILE A 167 0.91 -7.94 -6.99
CA ILE A 167 1.87 -7.40 -6.03
C ILE A 167 1.79 -8.19 -4.70
N ARG A 168 0.58 -8.43 -4.17
CA ARG A 168 0.41 -9.24 -2.96
C ARG A 168 0.99 -10.64 -3.13
N LYS A 169 0.72 -11.28 -4.27
CA LYS A 169 1.27 -12.61 -4.59
C LYS A 169 2.80 -12.61 -4.63
N ALA A 170 3.41 -11.60 -5.27
CA ALA A 170 4.86 -11.45 -5.33
C ALA A 170 5.46 -11.26 -3.92
N LEU A 171 4.91 -10.36 -3.11
CA LEU A 171 5.36 -10.12 -1.75
C LEU A 171 5.23 -11.36 -0.86
N LEU A 172 4.10 -12.07 -0.93
CA LEU A 172 3.89 -13.34 -0.21
C LEU A 172 4.84 -14.45 -0.68
N GLY A 173 5.14 -14.49 -1.98
CA GLY A 173 6.17 -15.36 -2.57
C GLY A 173 7.61 -14.92 -2.28
N SER A 174 7.82 -13.82 -1.56
CA SER A 174 9.12 -13.19 -1.29
C SER A 174 9.84 -12.70 -2.57
N ASP A 175 9.12 -12.49 -3.66
CA ASP A 175 9.61 -11.88 -4.90
C ASP A 175 9.54 -10.35 -4.79
N ILE A 176 10.50 -9.80 -4.03
CA ILE A 176 10.58 -8.37 -3.74
C ILE A 176 10.92 -7.56 -4.99
N GLU A 177 11.73 -8.11 -5.88
CA GLU A 177 12.12 -7.43 -7.11
C GLU A 177 10.91 -7.16 -7.99
N MET A 178 10.09 -8.19 -8.27
CA MET A 178 8.87 -8.03 -9.04
C MET A 178 7.87 -7.10 -8.34
N ALA A 179 7.69 -7.25 -7.02
CA ALA A 179 6.79 -6.39 -6.26
C ALA A 179 7.19 -4.91 -6.34
N ASN A 180 8.46 -4.59 -6.09
CA ASN A 180 8.97 -3.21 -6.11
C ASN A 180 8.90 -2.62 -7.52
N LYS A 181 9.13 -3.44 -8.55
CA LYS A 181 9.00 -3.04 -9.95
C LYS A 181 7.55 -2.65 -10.30
N PHE A 182 6.57 -3.46 -9.88
CA PHE A 182 5.15 -3.16 -10.06
C PHE A 182 4.67 -1.97 -9.23
N LEU A 183 5.21 -1.79 -8.02
CA LEU A 183 4.91 -0.64 -7.18
C LEU A 183 5.53 0.65 -7.73
N GLY A 184 6.73 0.55 -8.33
CA GLY A 184 7.55 1.70 -8.72
C GLY A 184 8.22 2.39 -7.51
N TYR A 185 8.36 1.66 -6.40
CA TYR A 185 9.05 2.05 -5.17
C TYR A 185 9.36 0.79 -4.34
N ASP A 186 10.26 0.91 -3.36
CA ASP A 186 10.55 -0.20 -2.45
C ASP A 186 9.38 -0.43 -1.50
N TYR A 187 8.79 -1.62 -1.51
CA TYR A 187 7.71 -1.96 -0.59
C TYR A 187 8.14 -1.71 0.86
N PHE A 188 7.28 -1.05 1.63
CA PHE A 188 7.59 -0.71 3.00
C PHE A 188 6.39 -0.93 3.91
N PHE A 189 6.69 -1.04 5.21
CA PHE A 189 5.69 -1.03 6.27
C PHE A 189 6.25 -0.32 7.50
N THR A 190 5.35 0.19 8.32
CA THR A 190 5.69 0.82 9.60
C THR A 190 5.23 -0.05 10.77
N GLY A 191 6.04 -0.11 11.81
CA GLY A 191 5.66 -0.82 13.04
C GLY A 191 6.42 -0.33 14.25
N THR A 192 5.87 -0.68 15.41
CA THR A 192 6.42 -0.34 16.73
C THR A 192 7.45 -1.38 17.14
N VAL A 193 8.57 -0.92 17.69
CA VAL A 193 9.61 -1.80 18.26
C VAL A 193 9.15 -2.32 19.62
N VAL A 194 9.13 -3.63 19.77
CA VAL A 194 8.74 -4.31 21.02
C VAL A 194 9.88 -5.13 21.60
N LEU A 195 9.75 -5.48 22.88
CA LEU A 195 10.65 -6.41 23.55
C LEU A 195 10.50 -7.81 22.93
N GLY A 196 11.63 -8.39 22.51
CA GLY A 196 11.73 -9.80 22.11
C GLY A 196 12.71 -10.58 22.99
N ASN A 197 13.15 -11.74 22.51
CA ASN A 197 13.99 -12.67 23.28
C ASN A 197 15.46 -12.22 23.45
N LYS A 198 15.85 -11.10 22.82
CA LYS A 198 17.21 -10.51 22.87
C LYS A 198 18.35 -11.48 22.50
N LEU A 199 18.06 -12.61 21.82
CA LEU A 199 19.06 -13.62 21.46
C LEU A 199 20.15 -13.05 20.54
N GLY A 200 19.77 -12.23 19.56
CA GLY A 200 20.74 -11.60 18.67
C GLY A 200 21.80 -10.77 19.42
N ARG A 201 21.42 -10.12 20.53
CA ARG A 201 22.34 -9.33 21.35
C ARG A 201 23.46 -10.18 21.98
N THR A 202 23.19 -11.44 22.33
CA THR A 202 24.20 -12.31 22.95
C THR A 202 25.27 -12.78 21.96
N ILE A 203 24.98 -12.74 20.66
CA ILE A 203 25.88 -13.18 19.58
C ILE A 203 26.43 -12.04 18.72
N GLY A 204 26.15 -10.78 19.08
CA GLY A 204 26.67 -9.58 18.41
C GLY A 204 25.80 -9.02 17.27
N TYR A 205 24.55 -9.46 17.16
CA TYR A 205 23.57 -9.00 16.17
C TYR A 205 22.27 -8.56 16.85
N PRO A 206 22.25 -7.43 17.58
CA PRO A 206 21.04 -6.97 18.27
C PRO A 206 19.88 -6.75 17.27
N THR A 207 18.68 -7.25 17.59
CA THR A 207 17.50 -7.13 16.72
C THR A 207 16.38 -6.35 17.39
N ALA A 208 15.72 -5.48 16.62
CA ALA A 208 14.45 -4.88 16.93
C ALA A 208 13.33 -5.82 16.48
N ASN A 209 12.41 -6.20 17.38
CA ASN A 209 11.22 -6.96 17.01
C ASN A 209 10.12 -5.97 16.63
N ILE A 210 9.52 -6.12 15.47
CA ILE A 210 8.57 -5.16 14.91
C ILE A 210 7.15 -5.73 14.96
N VAL A 211 6.24 -5.01 15.59
CA VAL A 211 4.80 -5.26 15.52
C VAL A 211 4.19 -4.18 14.65
N LEU A 212 3.49 -4.58 13.59
CA LEU A 212 2.83 -3.65 12.68
C LEU A 212 1.65 -2.97 13.39
N ASN A 213 1.49 -1.67 13.14
CA ASN A 213 0.45 -0.87 13.76
C ASN A 213 -0.95 -1.21 13.19
N GLU A 214 -1.02 -1.65 11.94
CA GLU A 214 -2.23 -2.11 11.26
C GLU A 214 -2.16 -3.63 11.04
N LYS A 215 -3.13 -4.38 11.58
CA LYS A 215 -3.16 -5.84 11.50
C LYS A 215 -3.37 -6.35 10.09
N ALA A 216 -4.15 -5.62 9.28
CA ALA A 216 -4.41 -6.00 7.90
C ALA A 216 -3.22 -5.69 6.96
N LYS A 217 -2.18 -4.99 7.41
CA LYS A 217 -1.03 -4.64 6.56
C LYS A 217 -0.24 -5.88 6.16
N LEU A 218 0.07 -5.99 4.87
CA LEU A 218 0.81 -7.12 4.32
C LEU A 218 2.27 -7.10 4.81
N VAL A 219 2.72 -8.24 5.31
CA VAL A 219 4.13 -8.51 5.60
C VAL A 219 4.67 -9.50 4.56
N PRO A 220 5.79 -9.20 3.85
CA PRO A 220 6.36 -10.07 2.81
C PRO A 220 6.71 -11.45 3.36
N GLY A 221 6.69 -12.49 2.52
CA GLY A 221 6.84 -13.89 2.88
C GLY A 221 8.06 -14.20 3.77
N ASN A 222 8.12 -15.41 4.31
CA ASN A 222 9.20 -15.78 5.22
C ASN A 222 10.55 -15.86 4.49
N ALA A 223 11.49 -15.01 4.90
CA ALA A 223 12.84 -14.97 4.36
C ALA A 223 13.75 -14.03 5.18
N VAL A 224 15.02 -13.98 4.80
CA VAL A 224 15.94 -12.91 5.19
C VAL A 224 16.05 -11.91 4.05
N TYR A 225 15.99 -10.62 4.38
CA TYR A 225 15.92 -9.51 3.44
C TYR A 225 16.98 -8.46 3.74
N ALA A 226 17.47 -7.80 2.69
CA ALA A 226 18.16 -6.52 2.80
C ALA A 226 17.12 -5.40 2.89
N VAL A 227 17.27 -4.51 3.87
CA VAL A 227 16.30 -3.45 4.14
C VAL A 227 16.97 -2.12 4.40
N HIS A 228 16.26 -1.05 4.07
CA HIS A 228 16.50 0.26 4.67
C HIS A 228 15.55 0.47 5.84
N VAL A 229 16.05 1.07 6.92
CA VAL A 229 15.28 1.40 8.11
C VAL A 229 15.29 2.90 8.30
N THR A 230 14.12 3.51 8.36
CA THR A 230 13.99 4.92 8.71
C THR A 230 13.56 5.03 10.17
N HIS A 231 14.36 5.74 10.96
CA HIS A 231 14.13 6.08 12.37
C HIS A 231 14.50 7.55 12.56
N ASP A 232 13.60 8.35 13.15
CA ASP A 232 13.79 9.80 13.35
C ASP A 232 14.30 10.55 12.11
N ASN A 233 13.69 10.27 10.95
CA ASN A 233 14.06 10.83 9.64
C ASN A 233 15.49 10.49 9.16
N LYS A 234 16.23 9.62 9.86
CA LYS A 234 17.53 9.10 9.43
C LYS A 234 17.35 7.75 8.77
N LEU A 235 18.12 7.52 7.71
CA LEU A 235 18.11 6.27 6.95
C LEU A 235 19.30 5.40 7.37
N TYR A 236 19.01 4.17 7.76
CA TYR A 236 19.99 3.16 8.11
C TYR A 236 19.89 1.95 7.18
N LYS A 237 20.99 1.22 7.06
CA LYS A 237 21.01 -0.09 6.40
C LYS A 237 20.73 -1.18 7.42
N GLY A 238 20.17 -2.29 6.98
CA GLY A 238 19.95 -3.42 7.87
C GLY A 238 19.64 -4.71 7.13
N MET A 239 19.50 -5.77 7.91
CA MET A 239 18.92 -7.01 7.46
C MET A 239 17.69 -7.34 8.31
N MET A 240 16.68 -7.91 7.67
CA MET A 240 15.42 -8.27 8.31
C MET A 240 15.17 -9.76 8.15
N ASN A 241 14.80 -10.42 9.24
CA ASN A 241 14.28 -11.78 9.22
C ASN A 241 12.77 -11.74 9.43
N ILE A 242 12.03 -12.41 8.55
CA ILE A 242 10.60 -12.68 8.74
C ILE A 242 10.45 -14.18 8.88
N GLY A 243 9.97 -14.60 10.04
CA GLY A 243 9.97 -16.02 10.38
C GLY A 243 8.83 -16.47 11.27
N ILE A 244 8.70 -17.78 11.38
CA ILE A 244 7.71 -18.43 12.23
C ILE A 244 8.36 -18.90 13.53
N ARG A 245 7.77 -18.53 14.68
CA ARG A 245 8.10 -19.09 15.98
C ARG A 245 6.99 -20.02 16.47
N PRO A 246 7.28 -21.31 16.71
CA PRO A 246 6.43 -22.16 17.51
C PRO A 246 6.37 -21.62 18.93
N THR A 247 5.17 -21.39 19.46
CA THR A 247 4.93 -20.99 20.84
C THR A 247 3.89 -21.91 21.47
N ILE A 248 3.80 -21.92 22.80
CA ILE A 248 2.79 -22.69 23.55
C ILE A 248 1.36 -22.26 23.17
N ALA A 249 1.18 -20.98 22.78
CA ALA A 249 -0.08 -20.41 22.33
C ALA A 249 -0.34 -20.54 20.82
N GLY A 250 0.52 -21.23 20.07
CA GLY A 250 0.40 -21.42 18.62
C GLY A 250 1.60 -20.91 17.81
N ILE A 251 1.38 -20.64 16.53
CA ILE A 251 2.42 -20.22 15.58
C ILE A 251 2.36 -18.70 15.42
N ASN A 252 3.38 -17.99 15.90
CA ASN A 252 3.47 -16.54 15.73
C ASN A 252 4.52 -16.19 14.68
N ARG A 253 4.11 -15.38 13.69
CA ARG A 253 5.02 -14.78 12.72
C ARG A 253 5.71 -13.58 13.35
N VAL A 254 7.02 -13.50 13.22
CA VAL A 254 7.85 -12.46 13.84
C VAL A 254 8.66 -11.75 12.76
N VAL A 255 8.74 -10.43 12.89
CA VAL A 255 9.59 -9.57 12.06
C VAL A 255 10.72 -9.04 12.95
N GLU A 256 11.96 -9.37 12.61
CA GLU A 256 13.15 -8.95 13.35
C GLU A 256 14.08 -8.19 12.43
N VAL A 257 14.51 -7.01 12.85
CA VAL A 257 15.41 -6.16 12.06
C VAL A 257 16.70 -5.95 12.83
N ASN A 258 17.84 -6.31 12.22
CA ASN A 258 19.16 -5.90 12.68
C ASN A 258 19.55 -4.64 11.91
N ILE A 259 19.65 -3.52 12.62
CA ILE A 259 20.06 -2.22 12.08
C ILE A 259 21.58 -2.14 12.17
N PHE A 260 22.24 -1.81 11.06
CA PHE A 260 23.70 -1.71 11.01
C PHE A 260 24.17 -0.37 11.55
N ASP A 261 25.33 -0.40 12.22
CA ASP A 261 26.02 0.78 12.74
C ASP A 261 25.10 1.66 13.62
N PHE A 262 24.28 0.98 14.42
CA PHE A 262 23.25 1.57 15.27
C PHE A 262 23.39 1.06 16.71
N ASP A 263 23.58 1.98 17.65
CA ASP A 263 23.80 1.69 19.07
C ASP A 263 22.92 2.59 19.94
N ALA A 264 21.60 2.35 19.87
CA ALA A 264 20.60 3.03 20.69
C ALA A 264 19.48 2.08 21.09
N GLU A 265 18.86 2.35 22.24
CA GLU A 265 17.67 1.66 22.71
C GLU A 265 16.42 2.37 22.18
N ILE A 266 15.60 1.64 21.43
CA ILE A 266 14.48 2.20 20.63
C ILE A 266 13.15 1.48 20.91
N TYR A 267 12.97 0.92 22.10
CA TYR A 267 11.71 0.26 22.45
C TYR A 267 10.56 1.27 22.52
N GLY A 268 9.44 0.96 21.89
CA GLY A 268 8.29 1.86 21.78
C GLY A 268 8.35 2.80 20.56
N ASP A 269 9.51 2.91 19.90
CA ASP A 269 9.65 3.75 18.72
C ASP A 269 9.00 3.12 17.49
N ASN A 270 8.60 3.97 16.56
CA ASN A 270 8.13 3.52 15.25
C ASN A 270 9.28 3.48 14.24
N LEU A 271 9.39 2.38 13.52
CA LEU A 271 10.32 2.21 12.40
C LEU A 271 9.55 2.03 11.11
N ARG A 272 10.01 2.71 10.05
CA ARG A 272 9.64 2.36 8.68
C ARG A 272 10.70 1.44 8.09
N VAL A 273 10.30 0.25 7.66
CA VAL A 273 11.17 -0.75 7.04
C VAL A 273 10.86 -0.84 5.56
N SER A 274 11.81 -0.48 4.70
CA SER A 274 11.70 -0.55 3.24
C SER A 274 12.50 -1.75 2.73
N VAL A 275 11.84 -2.66 2.03
CA VAL A 275 12.39 -3.96 1.64
C VAL A 275 13.00 -3.87 0.25
N LYS A 276 14.31 -4.15 0.16
CA LYS A 276 15.08 -3.98 -1.08
C LYS A 276 15.21 -5.27 -1.86
N ASN A 277 15.75 -6.31 -1.21
CA ASN A 277 15.99 -7.60 -1.86
C ASN A 277 15.79 -8.75 -0.87
N LYS A 278 15.32 -9.90 -1.37
CA LYS A 278 15.45 -11.18 -0.67
C LYS A 278 16.90 -11.63 -0.72
N LEU A 279 17.48 -11.97 0.44
CA LEU A 279 18.84 -12.50 0.54
C LEU A 279 18.84 -14.03 0.49
N ARG A 280 17.96 -14.67 1.27
CA ARG A 280 17.81 -16.12 1.31
C ARG A 280 16.51 -16.53 2.00
N SER A 281 16.10 -17.78 1.83
CA SER A 281 15.02 -18.37 2.61
C SER A 281 15.44 -18.62 4.07
N GLU A 282 14.47 -18.81 4.96
CA GLU A 282 14.73 -19.21 6.35
C GLU A 282 15.43 -20.57 6.42
N VAL A 283 16.32 -20.70 7.39
CA VAL A 283 17.07 -21.93 7.67
C VAL A 283 17.12 -22.12 9.18
N LYS A 284 16.93 -23.35 9.65
CA LYS A 284 17.09 -23.72 11.06
C LYS A 284 18.57 -23.97 11.33
N PHE A 285 19.07 -23.47 12.46
CA PHE A 285 20.43 -23.71 12.92
C PHE A 285 20.39 -24.55 14.20
N ASP A 286 21.31 -25.50 14.32
CA ASP A 286 21.39 -26.39 15.47
C ASP A 286 22.27 -25.77 16.57
N THR A 287 23.14 -24.81 16.23
CA THR A 287 23.99 -24.10 17.20
C THR A 287 23.99 -22.57 17.04
N LEU A 288 24.30 -21.86 18.13
CA LEU A 288 24.46 -20.40 18.11
C LEU A 288 25.64 -19.95 17.25
N ASN A 289 26.69 -20.76 17.14
CA ASN A 289 27.86 -20.46 16.33
C ASN A 289 27.54 -20.50 14.83
N GLU A 290 26.76 -21.49 14.38
CA GLU A 290 26.26 -21.56 13.00
C GLU A 290 25.40 -20.34 12.66
N LEU A 291 24.44 -19.99 13.55
CA LEU A 291 23.61 -18.81 13.39
C LEU A 291 24.46 -17.54 13.27
N LYS A 292 25.43 -17.34 14.18
CA LYS A 292 26.33 -16.17 14.16
C LYS A 292 27.12 -16.07 12.87
N HIS A 293 27.65 -17.20 12.38
CA HIS A 293 28.39 -17.23 11.13
C HIS A 293 27.51 -16.89 9.92
N GLN A 294 26.28 -17.42 9.87
CA GLN A 294 25.34 -17.10 8.79
C GLN A 294 24.90 -15.64 8.82
N LEU A 295 24.64 -15.07 10.00
CA LEU A 295 24.30 -13.65 10.14
C LEU A 295 25.42 -12.72 9.62
N GLY A 296 26.69 -13.14 9.75
CA GLY A 296 27.81 -12.42 9.14
C GLY A 296 27.74 -12.38 7.62
N LYS A 297 27.46 -13.53 6.98
CA LYS A 297 27.25 -13.62 5.53
C LYS A 297 26.04 -12.80 5.08
N ASP A 298 24.95 -12.85 5.85
CA ASP A 298 23.73 -12.10 5.57
C ASP A 298 23.99 -10.59 5.65
N ARG A 299 24.78 -10.11 6.62
CA ARG A 299 25.21 -8.71 6.72
C ARG A 299 26.03 -8.26 5.52
N GLU A 300 27.02 -9.04 5.10
CA GLU A 300 27.83 -8.73 3.91
C GLU A 300 26.98 -8.67 2.64
N ALA A 301 26.08 -9.64 2.46
CA ALA A 301 25.15 -9.69 1.33
C ALA A 301 24.19 -8.48 1.34
N ALA A 302 23.64 -8.13 2.51
CA ALA A 302 22.80 -6.96 2.69
C ALA A 302 23.56 -5.67 2.32
N LEU A 303 24.77 -5.48 2.84
CA LEU A 303 25.60 -4.32 2.52
C LEU A 303 25.89 -4.20 1.02
N LYS A 304 26.05 -5.32 0.31
CA LYS A 304 26.21 -5.33 -1.15
C LYS A 304 24.92 -4.98 -1.90
N ALA A 305 23.77 -5.48 -1.45
CA ALA A 305 22.46 -5.21 -2.05
C ALA A 305 21.97 -3.78 -1.79
N LEU A 306 22.44 -3.14 -0.71
CA LEU A 306 22.10 -1.78 -0.31
C LEU A 306 23.15 -0.74 -0.76
N LYS A 307 23.96 -1.05 -1.77
CA LYS A 307 24.91 -0.10 -2.37
C LYS A 307 24.23 0.83 -3.36
#